data_AF-A0A5D0WQR5-F1
#
_entry.id   AF-A0A5D0WQR5-F1
#
_cell.length_a   1.000
_cell.length_b   1.000
_cell.length_c   1.000
_cell.angle_alpha   90.00
_cell.angle_beta   90.00
_cell.angle_gamma   90.00
#
_symmetry.space_group_name_H-M   'P 1'
#
loop_
_entity.id
_entity.type
_entity.pdbx_description
1 polymer ?
#
loop_
_entity_poly.entity_id
_entity_poly.type
_entity_poly.pdbx_seq_one_letter_code
_entity_poly.pdbx_strand_id
1 'polypeptide(L)'
;PSKKAMKKMRANIKEVFSSPSKLLWSMEEMVKLLNPKIIGMRNYYARRFARPWLWKIEKYINHKFTRWYNRKKQRNYRFGNAAKVGELTLQAGLASICG
;
A
#
# COMPACT_ATOMS: atom_id res chain seq x y z
N PRO A 1 -10.41 -2.59 -14.05
CA PRO A 1 -9.04 -2.89 -14.52
C PRO A 1 -8.93 -4.35 -14.97
N SER A 2 -8.18 -4.67 -16.02
CA SER A 2 -7.97 -6.06 -16.43
C SER A 2 -7.11 -6.83 -15.41
N LYS A 3 -7.12 -8.17 -15.46
CA LYS A 3 -6.25 -9.00 -14.60
C LYS A 3 -4.77 -8.62 -14.76
N LYS A 4 -4.32 -8.33 -15.98
CA LYS A 4 -2.96 -7.87 -16.29
C LYS A 4 -2.65 -6.52 -15.62
N ALA A 5 -3.59 -5.57 -15.69
CA ALA A 5 -3.45 -4.28 -15.02
C ALA A 5 -3.33 -4.45 -13.50
N MET A 6 -4.21 -5.25 -12.89
CA MET A 6 -4.17 -5.55 -11.45
C MET A 6 -2.83 -6.16 -11.00
N LYS A 7 -2.26 -7.07 -11.80
CA LYS A 7 -0.93 -7.65 -11.55
C LYS A 7 0.16 -6.58 -11.58
N LYS A 8 0.12 -5.68 -12.58
CA LYS A 8 1.07 -4.56 -12.72
C LYS A 8 0.97 -3.58 -11.54
N MET A 9 -0.24 -3.24 -11.11
CA MET A 9 -0.48 -2.37 -9.93
C MET A 9 0.14 -2.98 -8.66
N ARG A 10 -0.12 -4.27 -8.40
CA ARG A 10 0.47 -4.98 -7.25
C ARG A 10 1.99 -5.06 -7.33
N ALA A 11 2.56 -5.27 -8.52
CA ALA A 11 4.02 -5.30 -8.70
C ALA A 11 4.65 -3.94 -8.36
N ASN A 12 4.06 -2.85 -8.86
CA ASN A 12 4.51 -1.49 -8.59
C ASN A 12 4.47 -1.15 -7.08
N ILE A 13 3.41 -1.56 -6.38
CA ILE A 13 3.34 -1.43 -4.91
C ILE A 13 4.39 -2.33 -4.24
N LYS A 14 4.53 -3.58 -4.68
CA LYS A 14 5.45 -4.55 -4.07
C LYS A 14 6.90 -4.08 -4.11
N GLU A 15 7.30 -3.43 -5.19
CA GLU A 15 8.63 -2.86 -5.41
C GLU A 15 9.04 -1.88 -4.31
N VAL A 16 8.12 -1.05 -3.80
CA VAL A 16 8.40 -0.10 -2.70
C VAL A 16 8.89 -0.80 -1.43
N PHE A 17 8.48 -2.05 -1.21
CA PHE A 17 8.79 -2.84 -0.02
C PHE A 17 9.81 -3.96 -0.28
N SER A 18 10.49 -3.97 -1.44
CA SER A 18 11.36 -5.08 -1.84
C SER A 18 12.70 -5.08 -1.08
N SER A 19 13.28 -3.90 -0.84
CA SER A 19 14.60 -3.76 -0.23
C SER A 19 14.56 -3.91 1.31
N PRO A 20 15.48 -4.68 1.91
CA PRO A 20 15.65 -4.74 3.37
C PRO A 20 15.94 -3.38 4.02
N SER A 21 16.64 -2.48 3.33
CA SER A 21 16.98 -1.14 3.85
C SER A 21 15.73 -0.31 4.19
N LYS A 22 14.59 -0.62 3.59
CA LYS A 22 13.30 0.03 3.88
C LYS A 22 12.80 -0.22 5.30
N LEU A 23 13.35 -1.18 6.04
CA LEU A 23 13.00 -1.37 7.45
C LEU A 23 13.49 -0.21 8.35
N LEU A 24 14.52 0.51 7.91
CA LEU A 24 15.05 1.67 8.64
C LEU A 24 14.14 2.91 8.47
N TRP A 25 13.38 2.96 7.39
CA TRP A 25 12.57 4.12 7.00
C TRP A 25 11.40 4.33 7.95
N SER A 26 11.04 5.59 8.18
CA SER A 26 9.83 6.02 8.88
C SER A 26 8.55 5.69 8.09
N MET A 27 7.38 5.86 8.73
CA MET A 27 6.11 5.64 8.04
C MET A 27 5.90 6.68 6.95
N GLU A 28 6.24 7.93 7.26
CA GLU A 28 6.12 9.11 6.42
C GLU A 28 6.98 8.97 5.15
N GLU A 29 8.22 8.50 5.28
CA GLU A 29 9.09 8.24 4.11
C GLU A 29 8.52 7.14 3.20
N MET A 30 7.97 6.07 3.78
CA MET A 30 7.34 4.99 3.01
C MET A 30 6.08 5.47 2.28
N VAL A 31 5.25 6.27 2.97
CA VAL A 31 4.06 6.89 2.40
C VAL A 31 4.42 7.88 1.28
N LYS A 32 5.40 8.76 1.51
CA LYS A 32 5.90 9.72 0.51
C LYS A 32 6.36 9.02 -0.77
N LEU A 33 7.00 7.87 -0.65
CA LEU A 33 7.43 7.06 -1.80
C LEU A 33 6.28 6.39 -2.54
N LEU A 34 5.23 5.95 -1.82
CA LEU A 34 4.12 5.21 -2.41
C LEU A 34 3.03 6.13 -2.99
N ASN A 35 2.83 7.32 -2.42
CA ASN A 35 1.76 8.24 -2.80
C ASN A 35 1.75 8.60 -4.30
N PRO A 36 2.87 8.99 -4.94
CA PRO A 36 2.86 9.28 -6.37
C PRO A 36 2.42 8.09 -7.23
N LYS A 37 2.79 6.86 -6.84
CA LYS A 37 2.37 5.63 -7.53
C LYS A 37 0.87 5.40 -7.37
N ILE A 38 0.32 5.61 -6.16
CA ILE A 38 -1.12 5.50 -5.90
C ILE A 38 -1.90 6.52 -6.71
N ILE A 39 -1.50 7.79 -6.65
CA ILE A 39 -2.17 8.89 -7.36
C ILE A 39 -2.12 8.63 -8.87
N GLY A 40 -0.97 8.26 -9.42
CA GLY A 40 -0.85 7.92 -10.85
C GLY A 40 -1.75 6.76 -11.27
N MET A 41 -1.81 5.69 -10.45
CA MET A 41 -2.73 4.57 -10.70
C MET A 41 -4.20 4.98 -10.57
N ARG A 42 -4.55 5.80 -9.59
CA ARG A 42 -5.91 6.31 -9.39
C ARG A 42 -6.33 7.13 -10.60
N ASN A 43 -5.53 8.10 -11.02
CA ASN A 43 -5.84 8.96 -12.17
C ASN A 43 -6.04 8.15 -13.46
N TYR A 44 -5.28 7.07 -13.64
CA TYR A 44 -5.41 6.23 -14.83
C TYR A 44 -6.56 5.21 -14.76
N TYR A 45 -6.83 4.63 -13.58
CA TYR A 45 -7.75 3.49 -13.44
C TYR A 45 -9.10 3.82 -12.77
N ALA A 46 -9.28 5.01 -12.20
CA ALA A 46 -10.53 5.44 -11.57
C ALA A 46 -11.62 5.69 -12.63
N ARG A 47 -12.36 4.63 -12.95
CA ARG A 47 -13.55 4.67 -13.81
C ARG A 47 -14.78 4.17 -13.05
N ARG A 48 -15.99 4.47 -13.55
CA ARG A 48 -17.30 4.21 -12.90
C ARG A 48 -17.45 2.82 -12.24
N PHE A 49 -16.86 1.77 -12.82
CA PHE A 49 -16.96 0.39 -12.32
C PHE A 49 -15.63 -0.19 -11.78
N ALA A 50 -14.62 0.65 -11.56
CA ALA A 50 -13.30 0.21 -11.10
C ALA A 50 -13.22 0.01 -9.57
N ARG A 51 -14.12 0.61 -8.78
CA ARG A 51 -14.04 0.65 -7.30
C ARG A 51 -13.84 -0.73 -6.65
N PRO A 52 -14.57 -1.80 -6.98
CA PRO A 52 -14.35 -3.12 -6.37
C PRO A 52 -12.95 -3.69 -6.62
N TRP A 53 -12.35 -3.34 -7.76
CA TRP A 53 -10.99 -3.74 -8.11
C TRP A 53 -9.95 -2.87 -7.40
N LEU A 54 -10.17 -1.56 -7.33
CA LEU A 54 -9.29 -0.63 -6.62
C LEU A 54 -9.26 -0.92 -5.12
N TRP A 55 -10.40 -1.30 -4.52
CA TRP A 55 -10.46 -1.73 -3.12
C TRP A 55 -9.58 -2.96 -2.84
N LYS A 56 -9.50 -3.90 -3.78
CA LYS A 56 -8.55 -5.05 -3.67
C LYS A 56 -7.09 -4.61 -3.70
N ILE A 57 -6.78 -3.48 -4.35
CA ILE A 57 -5.45 -2.88 -4.33
C ILE A 57 -5.22 -2.14 -3.00
N GLU A 58 -6.20 -1.41 -2.51
CA GLU A 58 -6.14 -0.73 -1.20
C GLU A 58 -5.90 -1.70 -0.04
N LYS A 59 -6.67 -2.79 0.00
CA LYS A 59 -6.44 -3.89 0.95
C LYS A 59 -5.03 -4.48 0.83
N TYR A 60 -4.53 -4.61 -0.41
CA TYR A 60 -3.17 -5.08 -0.65
C TYR A 60 -2.10 -4.11 -0.15
N ILE A 61 -2.32 -2.79 -0.29
CA ILE A 61 -1.45 -1.75 0.28
C ILE A 61 -1.39 -1.89 1.80
N ASN A 62 -2.55 -1.97 2.48
CA ASN A 62 -2.58 -2.16 3.93
C ASN A 62 -1.86 -3.45 4.36
N HIS A 63 -2.07 -4.57 3.66
CA HIS A 63 -1.34 -5.81 3.92
C HIS A 63 0.19 -5.64 3.80
N LYS A 64 0.66 -4.86 2.82
CA LYS A 64 2.09 -4.64 2.60
C LYS A 64 2.71 -3.77 3.69
N PHE A 65 2.04 -2.69 4.07
CA PHE A 65 2.42 -1.88 5.23
C PHE A 65 2.40 -2.69 6.51
N THR A 66 1.36 -3.47 6.75
CA THR A 66 1.23 -4.27 7.98
C THR A 66 2.38 -5.26 8.10
N ARG A 67 2.71 -5.98 7.02
CA ARG A 67 3.83 -6.93 7.00
C ARG A 67 5.16 -6.22 7.21
N TRP A 68 5.37 -5.06 6.58
CA TRP A 68 6.58 -4.26 6.75
C TRP A 68 6.73 -3.73 8.17
N TYR A 69 5.68 -3.14 8.74
CA TYR A 69 5.65 -2.59 10.08
C TYR A 69 5.89 -3.67 11.15
N ASN A 70 5.22 -4.82 11.02
CA ASN A 70 5.41 -5.94 11.93
C ASN A 70 6.83 -6.52 11.82
N ARG A 71 7.39 -6.60 10.61
CA ARG A 71 8.79 -7.00 10.42
C ARG A 71 9.76 -6.00 11.06
N LYS A 72 9.53 -4.69 10.89
CA LYS A 72 10.33 -3.62 11.51
C LYS A 72 10.30 -3.70 13.04
N LYS A 73 9.17 -4.09 13.62
CA LYS A 73 8.97 -4.29 15.07
C LYS A 73 9.25 -5.72 15.54
N GLN A 74 9.87 -6.56 14.71
CA GLN A 74 10.24 -7.95 15.02
C GLN A 74 9.08 -8.80 15.55
N ARG A 75 7.86 -8.58 15.05
CA ARG A 75 6.66 -9.33 15.44
C ARG A 75 6.50 -10.60 14.60
N ASN A 76 6.19 -11.71 15.27
CA ASN A 76 5.97 -13.01 14.62
C ASN A 76 4.66 -13.05 13.81
N TYR A 77 3.58 -12.47 14.34
CA TYR A 77 2.30 -12.46 13.63
C TYR A 77 2.27 -11.39 12.54
N ARG A 78 2.22 -11.84 11.29
CA ARG A 78 2.42 -10.98 10.10
C ARG A 78 1.34 -9.91 9.90
N PHE A 79 0.11 -10.16 10.35
CA PHE A 79 -1.04 -9.27 10.10
C PHE A 79 -1.75 -8.76 11.36
N GLY A 80 -1.21 -9.01 12.56
CA GLY A 80 -1.91 -8.71 13.83
C GLY A 80 -2.17 -7.24 14.13
N ASN A 81 -1.50 -6.33 13.43
CA ASN A 81 -1.62 -4.88 13.64
C ASN A 81 -2.28 -4.17 12.46
N ALA A 82 -3.06 -4.86 11.62
CA ALA A 82 -3.60 -4.29 10.38
C ALA A 82 -4.48 -3.04 10.59
N ALA A 83 -5.26 -2.99 11.67
CA ALA A 83 -6.08 -1.83 12.02
C ALA A 83 -5.20 -0.63 12.43
N LYS A 84 -4.33 -0.84 13.43
CA LYS A 84 -3.33 0.15 13.88
C LYS A 84 -2.46 0.68 12.74
N VAL A 85 -2.00 -0.19 11.86
CA VAL A 85 -1.17 0.22 10.72
C VAL A 85 -1.97 1.06 9.72
N GLY A 86 -3.25 0.72 9.50
CA GLY A 86 -4.15 1.56 8.70
C GLY A 86 -4.25 2.97 9.26
N GLU A 87 -4.49 3.11 10.57
CA GLU A 87 -4.51 4.41 11.26
C GLU A 87 -3.18 5.18 11.11
N LEU A 88 -2.05 4.51 11.35
CA LEU A 88 -0.73 5.13 11.22
C LEU A 88 -0.46 5.60 9.79
N THR A 89 -0.83 4.81 8.78
CA THR A 89 -0.69 5.24 7.38
C THR A 89 -1.60 6.41 7.03
N LEU A 90 -2.80 6.48 7.60
CA LEU A 90 -3.73 7.59 7.41
C LEU A 90 -3.18 8.87 8.03
N GLN A 91 -2.67 8.78 9.26
CA GLN A 91 -1.99 9.89 9.95
C GLN A 91 -0.75 10.37 9.17
N ALA A 92 -0.01 9.45 8.57
CA ALA A 92 1.13 9.77 7.71
C ALA A 92 0.75 10.30 6.31
N GLY A 93 -0.54 10.43 5.99
CA GLY A 93 -1.03 11.03 4.74
C GLY A 93 -1.04 10.07 3.54
N LEU A 94 -1.27 8.78 3.75
CA LEU A 94 -1.39 7.80 2.66
C LEU A 94 -2.61 8.12 1.79
N ALA A 95 -2.38 8.30 0.48
CA ALA A 95 -3.45 8.54 -0.47
C ALA A 95 -4.35 7.31 -0.65
N SER A 96 -5.66 7.51 -0.75
CA SER A 96 -6.58 6.44 -1.17
C SER A 96 -6.56 6.26 -2.68
N ILE A 97 -6.52 5.01 -3.12
CA ILE A 97 -6.66 4.66 -4.55
C ILE A 97 -8.13 4.69 -5.00
N CYS A 98 -9.08 4.60 -4.07
CA CYS A 98 -10.51 4.52 -4.38
C CYS A 98 -11.20 5.87 -4.56
N GLY A 99 -10.53 6.98 -4.23
CA GLY A 99 -11.10 8.32 -4.22
C GLY A 99 -11.03 8.89 -2.82
#